data_AF-U6CXL4-F1
#
_entry.id   AF-U6CXL4-F1
#
_cell.length_a   1.000
_cell.length_b   1.000
_cell.length_c   1.000
_cell.angle_alpha   90.00
_cell.angle_beta   90.00
_cell.angle_gamma   90.00
#
_symmetry.space_group_name_H-M   'P 1'
#
loop_
_entity.id
_entity.type
_entity.pdbx_description
1 polymer ?
#
loop_
_entity_poly.entity_id
_entity_poly.type
_entity_poly.pdbx_seq_one_letter_code
_entity_poly.pdbx_strand_id
1 'polypeptide(L)'
;TSPAQALGASTLSESRPLPAMYPQGRHPAPHQPGQPGFKFTVAESCDRIKDEFQFLQAQYHSLKVEYDKLANEKTEMQRHYVMYYEMSYGLNIEMHKQTEIAKRLNTILAQIMPFLSQEHQQQVAQAVERAKQVTMTELNAIIG
;
A
#
# COMPACT_ATOMS: atom_id res chain seq x y z
N THR A 1 12.35 -20.74 10.87
CA THR A 1 11.54 -20.61 9.65
C THR A 1 11.16 -19.15 9.51
N SER A 2 11.53 -18.52 8.40
CA SER A 2 11.58 -17.05 8.26
C SER A 2 10.17 -16.43 8.10
N PRO A 3 9.85 -15.24 8.64
CA PRO A 3 8.50 -14.64 8.61
C PRO A 3 8.06 -14.11 7.23
N ALA A 4 8.89 -14.27 6.20
CA ALA A 4 8.64 -13.72 4.86
C ALA A 4 7.47 -14.38 4.08
N GLN A 5 6.80 -15.38 4.65
CA GLN A 5 5.75 -16.14 3.95
C GLN A 5 4.31 -15.75 4.33
N ALA A 6 4.07 -14.81 5.24
CA ALA A 6 2.72 -14.52 5.74
C ALA A 6 2.00 -13.32 5.07
N LEU A 7 2.67 -12.54 4.22
CA LEU A 7 2.04 -11.42 3.50
C LEU A 7 1.71 -11.82 2.06
N GLY A 8 0.83 -12.81 1.93
CA GLY A 8 0.44 -13.38 0.65
C GLY A 8 -1.06 -13.67 0.60
N ALA A 9 -1.91 -12.66 0.82
CA ALA A 9 -3.31 -12.69 0.40
C ALA A 9 -3.94 -11.31 0.57
N SER A 10 -4.68 -10.88 -0.45
CA SER A 10 -5.56 -9.71 -0.47
C SER A 10 -4.93 -8.38 -0.92
N THR A 11 -4.33 -8.38 -2.11
CA THR A 11 -4.46 -7.19 -2.97
C THR A 11 -5.86 -7.22 -3.57
N LEU A 12 -6.75 -6.36 -3.07
CA LEU A 12 -8.01 -6.05 -3.74
C LEU A 12 -7.71 -5.75 -5.21
N SER A 13 -8.39 -6.45 -6.11
CA SER A 13 -8.52 -6.09 -7.51
C SER A 13 -9.34 -4.80 -7.61
N GLU A 14 -8.72 -3.67 -7.30
CA GLU A 14 -9.29 -2.36 -7.62
C GLU A 14 -8.91 -2.05 -9.06
N SER A 15 -9.76 -2.54 -9.96
CA SER A 15 -9.77 -2.22 -11.38
C SER A 15 -10.01 -0.73 -11.56
N ARG A 16 -8.97 0.10 -11.38
CA ARG A 16 -9.00 1.48 -11.85
C ARG A 16 -9.25 1.45 -13.35
N PRO A 17 -10.32 2.07 -13.86
CA PRO A 17 -10.44 2.24 -15.30
C PRO A 17 -9.27 3.11 -15.74
N LEU A 18 -8.43 2.57 -16.63
CA LEU A 18 -7.43 3.37 -17.32
C LEU A 18 -8.15 4.60 -17.92
N PRO A 19 -7.67 5.84 -17.71
CA PRO A 19 -8.25 6.97 -18.41
C PRO A 19 -8.11 6.70 -19.90
N ALA A 20 -9.22 6.77 -20.63
CA ALA A 20 -9.26 6.60 -22.07
C ALA A 20 -8.37 7.68 -22.74
N MET A 21 -7.09 7.36 -22.91
CA MET A 21 -6.09 8.24 -23.52
C MET A 21 -6.04 7.99 -25.02
N TYR A 22 -7.15 8.26 -25.70
CA TYR A 22 -7.14 8.51 -27.14
C TYR A 22 -8.22 9.55 -27.44
N PRO A 23 -7.87 10.78 -27.88
CA PRO A 23 -8.85 11.54 -28.61
C PRO A 23 -9.13 10.75 -29.89
N GLN A 24 -10.40 10.40 -30.09
CA GLN A 24 -10.89 9.74 -31.28
C GLN A 24 -10.39 10.52 -32.50
N GLY A 25 -9.33 10.03 -33.12
CA GLY A 25 -8.84 10.56 -34.38
C GLY A 25 -10.00 10.46 -35.36
N ARG A 26 -10.57 11.61 -35.75
CA ARG A 26 -11.47 11.68 -36.89
C ARG A 26 -10.65 11.27 -38.10
N HIS A 27 -10.66 9.98 -38.42
CA HIS A 27 -10.27 9.50 -39.73
C HIS A 27 -11.15 10.22 -40.75
N PRO A 28 -10.60 10.93 -41.75
CA PRO A 28 -11.40 11.39 -42.86
C PRO A 28 -11.97 10.15 -43.56
N ALA A 29 -13.27 10.18 -43.85
CA ALA A 29 -13.98 9.10 -44.53
C ALA A 29 -13.28 8.76 -45.88
N PRO A 30 -13.38 7.49 -46.35
CA PRO A 30 -12.80 7.10 -47.63
C PRO A 30 -13.38 7.98 -48.75
N HIS A 31 -12.53 8.69 -49.48
CA HIS A 31 -12.97 9.57 -50.57
C HIS A 31 -13.51 8.75 -51.75
N GLN A 32 -14.71 9.11 -52.23
CA GLN A 32 -15.29 8.60 -53.48
C GLN A 32 -14.49 9.11 -54.69
N PRO A 33 -14.28 8.28 -55.73
CA PRO A 33 -13.55 8.69 -56.93
C PRO A 33 -14.46 9.53 -57.83
N GLY A 34 -14.27 10.85 -57.84
CA GLY A 34 -15.04 11.73 -58.73
C GLY A 34 -14.87 13.25 -58.60
N GLN A 35 -14.09 13.76 -57.63
CA GLN A 35 -13.88 15.21 -57.51
C GLN A 35 -12.65 15.71 -58.29
N PRO A 36 -12.78 16.77 -59.11
CA PRO A 36 -11.68 17.33 -59.86
C PRO A 36 -10.76 18.14 -58.94
N GLY A 37 -9.52 17.68 -58.77
CA GLY A 37 -8.39 18.54 -58.40
C GLY A 37 -8.13 18.80 -56.92
N PHE A 38 -8.13 17.79 -56.04
CA PHE A 38 -7.41 17.90 -54.77
C PHE A 38 -5.90 17.69 -55.03
N LYS A 39 -5.22 18.74 -55.51
CA LYS A 39 -3.76 18.77 -55.51
C LYS A 39 -3.34 19.05 -54.07
N PHE A 40 -3.13 18.00 -53.29
CA PHE A 40 -2.43 18.10 -52.01
C PHE A 40 -1.10 18.80 -52.30
N THR A 41 -0.98 20.06 -51.89
CA THR A 41 0.25 20.80 -52.16
C THR A 41 1.29 20.37 -51.14
N VAL A 42 2.55 20.33 -51.57
CA VAL A 42 3.68 20.00 -50.68
C VAL A 42 3.70 20.92 -49.45
N ALA A 43 3.26 22.19 -49.61
CA ALA A 43 3.12 23.15 -48.52
C ALA A 43 2.09 22.71 -47.46
N GLU A 44 0.88 22.32 -47.86
CA GLU A 44 -0.15 21.83 -46.93
C GLU A 44 0.29 20.54 -46.22
N SER A 45 1.09 19.71 -46.89
CA SER A 45 1.69 18.52 -46.29
C SER A 45 2.66 18.90 -45.17
N CYS A 46 3.53 19.87 -45.43
CA CYS A 46 4.50 20.36 -44.45
C CYS A 46 3.82 21.01 -43.24
N ASP A 47 2.73 21.76 -43.44
CA ASP A 47 1.98 22.37 -42.34
C ASP A 47 1.32 21.31 -41.44
N ARG A 48 0.73 20.27 -42.02
CA ARG A 48 0.16 19.15 -41.24
C ARG A 48 1.23 18.42 -40.43
N ILE A 49 2.39 18.13 -41.04
CA ILE A 49 3.52 17.49 -40.34
C ILE A 49 3.99 18.37 -39.17
N LYS A 50 4.04 19.70 -39.36
CA LYS A 50 4.42 20.64 -38.31
C LYS A 50 3.42 20.63 -37.16
N ASP A 51 2.11 20.63 -37.43
CA ASP A 51 1.08 20.58 -36.40
C ASP A 51 1.10 19.25 -35.64
N GLU A 52 1.25 18.13 -36.35
CA GLU A 52 1.40 16.80 -35.75
C GLU A 52 2.65 16.72 -34.86
N PHE A 53 3.77 17.30 -35.30
CA PHE A 53 4.99 17.37 -34.50
C PHE A 53 4.81 18.24 -33.25
N GLN A 54 4.16 19.41 -33.35
CA GLN A 54 3.87 20.26 -32.21
C GLN A 54 2.94 19.57 -31.21
N PHE A 55 1.92 18.87 -31.71
CA PHE A 55 1.02 18.07 -30.88
C PHE A 55 1.79 16.96 -30.14
N LEU A 56 2.64 16.22 -30.85
CA LEU A 56 3.47 15.17 -30.26
C LEU A 56 4.43 15.74 -29.20
N GLN A 57 5.04 16.90 -29.48
CA GLN A 57 5.92 17.58 -28.54
C GLN A 57 5.18 18.00 -27.26
N ALA A 58 3.96 18.51 -27.37
CA ALA A 58 3.12 18.85 -26.23
C ALA A 58 2.75 17.61 -25.39
N GLN A 59 2.39 16.50 -26.05
CA GLN A 59 2.11 15.24 -25.36
C GLN A 59 3.33 14.68 -24.64
N TYR A 60 4.51 14.75 -25.26
CA TYR A 60 5.76 14.34 -24.62
C TYR A 60 6.07 15.18 -23.38
N HIS A 61 5.88 16.50 -23.44
CA HIS A 61 6.11 17.37 -22.29
C HIS A 61 5.17 17.03 -21.13
N SER A 62 3.87 16.87 -21.41
CA SER A 62 2.88 16.45 -20.40
C SER A 62 3.25 15.11 -19.76
N LEU A 63 3.66 14.13 -20.58
CA LEU A 63 4.09 12.82 -20.10
C LEU A 63 5.33 12.92 -19.20
N LYS A 64 6.30 13.76 -19.57
CA LYS A 64 7.51 13.98 -18.77
C LYS A 64 7.18 14.54 -17.39
N VAL A 65 6.27 15.52 -17.31
CA VAL A 65 5.84 16.10 -16.03
C VAL A 65 5.16 15.05 -15.15
N GLU A 66 4.27 14.24 -15.72
CA GLU A 66 3.63 13.13 -14.99
C GLU A 66 4.64 12.08 -14.53
N TYR A 67 5.65 11.76 -15.36
CA TYR A 67 6.73 10.85 -14.99
C TYR A 67 7.54 11.37 -13.79
N ASP A 68 7.95 12.64 -13.83
CA ASP A 68 8.74 13.26 -12.76
C ASP A 68 7.93 13.30 -11.45
N LYS A 69 6.62 13.57 -11.54
CA LYS A 69 5.69 13.48 -10.40
C LYS A 69 5.64 12.07 -9.83
N LEU A 70 5.46 11.06 -10.68
CA LEU A 70 5.39 9.65 -10.25
C LEU A 70 6.72 9.18 -9.62
N ALA A 71 7.86 9.65 -10.12
CA ALA A 71 9.17 9.35 -9.54
C ALA A 71 9.32 9.91 -8.11
N ASN A 72 8.78 11.11 -7.87
CA ASN A 72 8.74 11.70 -6.53
C ASN A 72 7.82 10.92 -5.59
N GLU A 73 6.61 10.58 -6.03
CA GLU A 73 5.66 9.76 -5.27
C GLU A 73 6.24 8.37 -4.92
N LYS A 74 6.98 7.75 -5.85
CA LYS A 74 7.70 6.48 -5.61
C LYS A 74 8.74 6.63 -4.50
N THR A 75 9.49 7.72 -4.49
CA THR A 75 10.51 7.99 -3.47
C THR A 75 9.87 8.21 -2.10
N GLU A 76 8.75 8.92 -2.05
CA GLU A 76 7.97 9.12 -0.83
C GLU A 76 7.45 7.79 -0.28
N MET A 77 6.86 6.97 -1.16
CA MET A 77 6.38 5.64 -0.82
C MET A 77 7.50 4.75 -0.29
N GLN A 78 8.69 4.80 -0.91
CA GLN A 78 9.85 4.04 -0.45
C GLN A 78 10.26 4.46 0.97
N ARG A 79 10.23 5.75 1.29
CA ARG A 79 10.56 6.22 2.64
C ARG A 79 9.58 5.71 3.68
N HIS A 80 8.27 5.81 3.39
CA HIS A 80 7.24 5.25 4.26
C HIS A 80 7.39 3.74 4.41
N TYR A 81 7.64 3.02 3.32
CA TYR A 81 7.86 1.58 3.34
C TYR A 81 9.00 1.19 4.29
N VAL A 82 10.16 1.85 4.19
CA VAL A 82 11.30 1.58 5.08
C VAL A 82 10.95 1.90 6.53
N MET A 83 10.33 3.05 6.79
CA MET A 83 9.94 3.47 8.13
C MET A 83 9.00 2.44 8.79
N TYR A 84 7.97 1.99 8.07
CA TYR A 84 7.05 0.96 8.59
C TYR A 84 7.74 -0.39 8.75
N TYR A 85 8.64 -0.76 7.85
CA TYR A 85 9.39 -2.02 7.95
C TYR A 85 10.23 -2.08 9.23
N GLU A 86 11.01 -1.03 9.51
CA GLU A 86 11.83 -0.94 10.72
C GLU A 86 10.97 -0.90 11.99
N MET A 87 9.89 -0.12 11.98
CA MET A 87 8.97 -0.04 13.11
C MET A 87 8.29 -1.38 13.38
N SER A 88 7.75 -2.05 12.35
CA SER A 88 7.12 -3.36 12.49
C SER A 88 8.10 -4.41 13.03
N TYR A 89 9.37 -4.36 12.61
CA TYR A 89 10.39 -5.25 13.14
C TYR A 89 10.65 -5.01 14.63
N GLY A 90 10.80 -3.75 15.05
CA GLY A 90 10.97 -3.37 16.46
C GLY A 90 9.77 -3.78 17.32
N LEU A 91 8.56 -3.49 16.86
CA LEU A 91 7.32 -3.89 17.53
C LEU A 91 7.21 -5.42 17.66
N ASN A 92 7.59 -6.17 16.61
CA ASN A 92 7.54 -7.62 16.63
C ASN A 92 8.49 -8.23 17.67
N ILE A 93 9.72 -7.71 17.78
CA ILE A 93 10.67 -8.14 18.81
C ILE A 93 10.10 -7.87 20.21
N GLU A 94 9.63 -6.65 20.46
CA GLU A 94 9.14 -6.29 21.79
C GLU A 94 7.87 -7.09 22.14
N MET A 95 6.97 -7.34 21.19
CA MET A 95 5.80 -8.20 21.36
C MET A 95 6.20 -9.62 21.80
N HIS A 96 7.16 -10.25 21.10
CA HIS A 96 7.63 -11.59 21.47
C HIS A 96 8.33 -11.60 22.83
N LYS A 97 9.11 -10.56 23.14
CA LYS A 97 9.75 -10.40 24.45
C LYS A 97 8.73 -10.28 25.58
N GLN A 98 7.71 -9.43 25.44
CA GLN A 98 6.65 -9.28 26.43
C GLN A 98 5.83 -10.57 26.59
N THR A 99 5.56 -11.28 25.50
CA THR A 99 4.88 -12.58 25.52
C THR A 99 5.68 -13.61 26.34
N GLU A 100 7.01 -13.69 26.13
CA GLU A 100 7.87 -14.60 26.87
C GLU A 100 8.00 -14.21 28.35
N ILE A 101 8.07 -12.91 28.67
CA ILE A 101 8.04 -12.42 30.05
C ILE A 101 6.74 -12.85 30.73
N ALA A 102 5.58 -12.60 30.10
CA ALA A 102 4.28 -12.98 30.65
C ALA A 102 4.17 -14.49 30.88
N LYS A 103 4.71 -15.31 29.96
CA LYS A 103 4.76 -16.78 30.11
C LYS A 103 5.61 -17.21 31.31
N ARG A 104 6.80 -16.63 31.49
CA ARG A 104 7.69 -16.94 32.62
C ARG A 104 7.08 -16.53 33.95
N LEU A 105 6.47 -15.35 34.03
CA LEU A 105 5.75 -14.89 35.22
C LEU A 105 4.61 -15.85 35.58
N ASN A 106 3.82 -16.29 34.58
CA ASN A 106 2.77 -17.29 34.80
C ASN A 106 3.32 -18.63 35.31
N THR A 107 4.49 -19.05 34.82
CA THR A 107 5.15 -20.29 35.28
C THR A 107 5.60 -20.16 36.74
N ILE A 108 6.21 -19.04 37.11
CA ILE A 108 6.62 -18.76 38.49
C ILE A 108 5.40 -18.75 39.42
N LEU A 109 4.31 -18.10 39.02
CA LEU A 109 3.07 -18.08 39.79
C LEU A 109 2.53 -19.49 40.00
N ALA A 110 2.48 -20.33 38.96
CA ALA A 110 2.06 -21.72 39.07
C ALA A 110 2.95 -22.56 40.00
N GLN A 111 4.26 -22.28 40.04
CA GLN A 111 5.19 -22.94 40.97
C GLN A 111 4.99 -22.52 42.43
N ILE A 112 4.55 -21.29 42.68
CA ILE A 112 4.32 -20.77 44.05
C ILE A 112 2.97 -21.27 44.61
N MET A 113 1.97 -21.50 43.75
CA MET A 113 0.61 -21.90 44.14
C MET A 113 0.54 -23.02 45.21
N PRO A 114 1.28 -24.14 45.11
CA PRO A 114 1.21 -25.22 46.10
C PRO A 114 1.66 -24.83 47.52
N PHE A 115 2.38 -23.73 47.68
CA PHE A 115 2.87 -23.25 48.98
C PHE A 115 1.89 -22.32 49.70
N LEU A 116 0.77 -21.97 49.07
CA LEU A 116 -0.26 -21.12 49.64
C LEU A 116 -1.35 -21.94 50.34
N SER A 117 -2.08 -21.31 51.27
CA SER A 117 -3.30 -21.90 51.83
C SER A 117 -4.37 -22.10 50.75
N GLN A 118 -5.30 -23.03 50.97
CA GLN A 118 -6.33 -23.36 49.98
C GLN A 118 -7.20 -22.15 49.60
N GLU A 119 -7.49 -21.26 50.55
CA GLU A 119 -8.21 -20.00 50.30
C GLU A 119 -7.40 -19.06 49.40
N HIS A 120 -6.12 -18.84 49.73
CA HIS A 120 -5.25 -17.98 48.92
C HIS A 120 -4.99 -18.55 47.52
N GLN A 121 -4.94 -19.88 47.37
CA GLN A 121 -4.86 -20.51 46.05
C GLN A 121 -6.03 -20.10 45.16
N GLN A 122 -7.27 -20.18 45.64
CA GLN A 122 -8.43 -19.79 44.84
C GLN A 122 -8.41 -18.30 44.48
N GLN A 123 -8.07 -17.44 45.43
CA GLN A 123 -7.99 -15.99 45.20
C GLN A 123 -6.92 -15.63 44.15
N VAL A 124 -5.71 -16.19 44.28
CA VAL A 124 -4.61 -15.95 43.34
C VAL A 124 -4.94 -16.50 41.96
N ALA A 125 -5.51 -17.71 41.87
CA ALA A 125 -5.90 -18.29 40.58
C ALA A 125 -6.89 -17.41 39.82
N GLN A 126 -7.93 -16.89 40.51
CA GLN A 126 -8.90 -15.98 39.91
C GLN A 126 -8.27 -14.65 39.47
N ALA A 127 -7.40 -14.06 40.31
CA ALA A 127 -6.72 -12.82 40.00
C ALA A 127 -5.80 -12.94 38.78
N VAL A 128 -5.05 -14.04 38.67
CA VAL A 128 -4.17 -14.32 37.53
C VAL A 128 -4.98 -14.50 36.24
N GLU A 129 -6.13 -15.17 36.29
CA GLU A 129 -6.96 -15.34 35.12
C GLU A 129 -7.55 -14.01 34.63
N ARG A 130 -8.01 -13.15 35.55
CA ARG A 130 -8.43 -11.79 35.20
C ARG A 130 -7.27 -11.00 34.60
N ALA A 131 -6.07 -11.08 35.18
CA ALA A 131 -4.91 -10.30 34.73
C ALA A 131 -4.50 -10.61 33.29
N LYS A 132 -4.79 -11.82 32.78
CA LYS A 132 -4.55 -12.20 31.38
C LYS A 132 -5.59 -11.65 30.41
N GLN A 133 -6.76 -11.26 30.91
CA GLN A 133 -7.88 -10.77 30.10
C GLN A 133 -7.78 -9.24 30.01
N VAL A 134 -7.25 -8.75 28.88
CA VAL A 134 -7.22 -7.33 28.56
C VAL A 134 -8.36 -7.05 27.57
N THR A 135 -9.28 -6.16 27.96
CA THR A 135 -10.39 -5.74 27.11
C THR A 135 -9.96 -4.71 26.07
N MET A 136 -10.73 -4.56 24.99
CA MET A 136 -10.46 -3.51 23.99
C MET A 136 -10.49 -2.10 24.58
N THR A 137 -11.36 -1.85 25.55
CA THR A 137 -11.43 -0.56 26.26
C THR A 137 -10.14 -0.27 27.02
N GLU A 138 -9.61 -1.25 27.77
CA GLU A 138 -8.34 -1.10 28.49
C GLU A 138 -7.17 -0.97 27.54
N LEU A 139 -7.16 -1.75 26.45
CA LEU A 139 -6.12 -1.68 25.43
C LEU A 139 -6.07 -0.29 24.79
N ASN A 140 -7.22 0.26 24.40
CA ASN A 140 -7.31 1.59 23.81
C ASN A 140 -6.84 2.68 24.79
N ALA A 141 -7.17 2.55 26.09
CA ALA A 141 -6.70 3.48 27.12
C ALA A 141 -5.18 3.45 27.33
N ILE A 142 -4.51 2.31 27.07
CA ILE A 142 -3.05 2.17 27.19
C ILE A 142 -2.33 2.73 25.95
N ILE A 143 -2.87 2.50 24.76
CA ILE A 143 -2.24 2.92 23.50
C ILE A 143 -2.31 4.45 23.32
N GLY A 144 -3.37 5.09 23.83
CA GLY A 144 -3.62 6.53 23.68
C GLY A 144 -4.72 6.81 22.66
#